data_AF-A0A068B043-F1
#
_entry.id   AF-A0A068B043-F1
#
_cell.length_a   1.000
_cell.length_b   1.000
_cell.length_c   1.000
_cell.angle_alpha   90.00
_cell.angle_beta   90.00
_cell.angle_gamma   90.00
#
_symmetry.space_group_name_H-M   'P 1'
#
loop_
_entity.id
_entity.type
_entity.pdbx_description
1 polymer ?
#
loop_
_entity_poly.entity_id
_entity_poly.type
_entity_poly.pdbx_seq_one_letter_code
_entity_poly.pdbx_strand_id
1 'polypeptide(L)'
;VTQADVGSALANLKIPGVGCLSQSTICRFESLTLSHNNMIALKPILMAWLEDAERQARERKADAGAEEKKRKRTSIAAPEKRSLEAYFAVQPRPSGEKIAQIAEKLDLKKN
;
A
#
# COMPACT_ATOMS: atom_id res chain seq x y z
N VAL A 1 -3.75 4.53 -0.59
CA VAL A 1 -4.62 5.52 0.07
C VAL A 1 -6.05 5.16 -0.29
N THR A 2 -6.89 4.91 0.70
CA THR A 2 -8.33 4.64 0.53
C THR A 2 -9.14 5.94 0.63
N GLN A 3 -10.37 5.95 0.13
CA GLN A 3 -11.28 7.10 0.25
C GLN A 3 -11.53 7.52 1.72
N ALA A 4 -11.54 6.56 2.65
CA ALA A 4 -11.63 6.84 4.09
C ALA A 4 -10.36 7.51 4.63
N ASP A 5 -9.19 7.09 4.14
CA ASP A 5 -7.91 7.71 4.50
C ASP A 5 -7.85 9.17 4.00
N VAL A 6 -8.32 9.43 2.78
CA VAL A 6 -8.43 10.80 2.23
C VAL A 6 -9.31 11.64 3.15
N GLY A 7 -10.52 11.17 3.43
CA GLY A 7 -11.48 11.91 4.25
C GLY A 7 -10.97 12.24 5.66
N SER A 8 -10.23 11.32 6.28
CA SER A 8 -9.58 11.53 7.59
C SER A 8 -8.39 12.50 7.49
N ALA A 9 -7.58 12.38 6.43
CA ALA A 9 -6.39 13.19 6.24
C ALA A 9 -6.70 14.68 6.00
N LEU A 10 -7.89 15.02 5.48
CA LEU A 10 -8.32 16.41 5.30
C LEU A 10 -8.34 17.22 6.60
N ALA A 11 -8.66 16.58 7.73
CA ALA A 11 -8.63 17.24 9.03
C ALA A 11 -7.22 17.73 9.42
N ASN A 12 -6.17 17.11 8.85
CA ASN A 12 -4.78 17.45 9.15
C ASN A 12 -4.25 18.65 8.36
N LEU A 13 -4.96 19.10 7.32
CA LEU A 13 -4.53 20.22 6.47
C LEU A 13 -4.68 21.59 7.14
N LYS A 14 -5.24 21.65 8.35
CA LYS A 14 -5.45 22.89 9.14
C LYS A 14 -6.14 24.01 8.35
N ILE A 15 -6.99 23.67 7.37
CA ILE A 15 -7.80 24.65 6.63
C ILE A 15 -8.97 25.05 7.54
N PRO A 16 -9.15 26.35 7.87
CA PRO A 16 -10.24 26.79 8.74
C PRO A 16 -11.61 26.34 8.21
N GLY A 17 -12.41 25.71 9.08
CA GLY A 17 -13.75 25.22 8.74
C GLY A 17 -13.80 23.90 7.97
N VAL A 18 -12.65 23.29 7.65
CA VAL A 18 -12.58 21.96 7.01
C VAL A 18 -12.34 20.88 8.06
N GLY A 19 -13.36 20.07 8.32
CA GLY A 19 -13.27 18.89 9.18
C GLY A 19 -12.92 17.62 8.40
N CYS A 20 -13.03 16.47 9.07
CA CYS A 20 -12.96 15.18 8.40
C CYS A 20 -14.17 15.00 7.47
N LEU A 21 -13.93 14.35 6.32
CA LEU A 21 -14.99 13.93 5.41
C LEU A 21 -15.19 12.41 5.52
N SER A 22 -16.43 11.95 5.31
CA SER A 22 -16.71 10.51 5.27
C SER A 22 -16.22 9.88 3.97
N GLN A 23 -15.95 8.57 3.99
CA GLN A 23 -15.68 7.79 2.77
C GLN A 23 -16.79 7.96 1.73
N SER A 24 -18.06 7.97 2.17
CA SER A 24 -19.21 8.18 1.28
C SER A 24 -19.19 9.56 0.61
N THR A 25 -18.70 10.60 1.28
CA THR A 25 -18.56 11.94 0.69
C THR A 25 -17.50 11.96 -0.40
N ILE A 26 -16.33 11.34 -0.15
CA ILE A 26 -15.24 11.22 -1.14
C ILE A 26 -15.71 10.39 -2.36
N CYS A 27 -16.38 9.26 -2.13
CA CYS A 27 -16.94 8.41 -3.18
C CYS A 27 -17.94 9.17 -4.08
N ARG A 28 -18.81 9.99 -3.47
CA ARG A 28 -19.78 10.81 -4.21
C ARG A 28 -19.14 11.95 -5.00
N PHE A 29 -18.05 12.51 -4.48
CA PHE A 29 -17.24 13.49 -5.21
C PHE A 29 -16.60 12.85 -6.46
N GLU A 30 -15.96 11.69 -6.32
CA GLU A 30 -15.32 10.97 -7.44
C GLU A 30 -16.32 10.52 -8.52
N SER A 31 -17.51 10.09 -8.11
CA SER A 31 -18.59 9.64 -9.01
C SER A 31 -19.43 10.76 -9.61
N LEU A 32 -19.11 12.04 -9.34
CA LEU A 32 -19.87 13.19 -9.82
C LEU A 32 -21.34 13.22 -9.34
N THR A 33 -21.63 12.67 -8.16
CA THR A 33 -23.00 12.52 -7.62
C THR A 33 -23.36 13.49 -6.48
N LEU A 34 -22.57 14.55 -6.30
CA LEU A 34 -22.90 15.68 -5.42
C LEU A 34 -23.54 16.81 -6.22
N SER A 35 -24.20 17.74 -5.53
CA SER A 35 -24.70 18.96 -6.15
C SER A 35 -23.55 19.79 -6.72
N HIS A 36 -23.84 20.63 -7.71
CA HIS A 36 -22.85 21.51 -8.33
C HIS A 36 -22.12 22.38 -7.28
N ASN A 37 -22.87 23.00 -6.35
CA ASN A 37 -22.28 23.82 -5.29
C ASN A 37 -21.35 23.02 -4.37
N ASN A 38 -21.71 21.78 -4.01
CA ASN A 38 -20.85 20.93 -3.18
C ASN A 38 -19.60 20.50 -3.94
N MET A 39 -19.71 20.22 -5.24
CA MET A 39 -18.54 19.92 -6.08
C MET A 39 -17.57 21.10 -6.13
N ILE A 40 -18.08 22.31 -6.35
CA ILE A 40 -17.26 23.52 -6.39
C ILE A 40 -16.62 23.81 -5.04
N ALA A 41 -17.33 23.59 -3.93
CA ALA A 41 -16.78 23.79 -2.58
C ALA A 41 -15.70 22.77 -2.21
N LEU A 42 -15.88 21.49 -2.58
CA LEU A 42 -14.94 20.42 -2.24
C LEU A 42 -13.69 20.41 -3.11
N LYS A 43 -13.78 20.87 -4.37
CA LYS A 43 -12.66 20.87 -5.31
C LYS A 43 -11.39 21.53 -4.77
N PRO A 44 -11.38 22.78 -4.26
CA PRO A 44 -10.16 23.40 -3.74
C PRO A 44 -9.59 22.67 -2.50
N ILE A 45 -10.45 22.09 -1.66
CA ILE A 45 -10.05 21.34 -0.47
C ILE A 45 -9.28 20.08 -0.86
N LEU A 46 -9.84 19.30 -1.80
CA LEU A 46 -9.23 18.06 -2.26
C LEU A 46 -7.98 18.30 -3.12
N MET A 47 -7.91 19.43 -3.83
CA MET A 47 -6.70 19.86 -4.52
C MET A 47 -5.57 20.20 -3.54
N ALA A 48 -5.85 20.99 -2.50
CA ALA A 48 -4.85 21.31 -1.47
C ALA A 48 -4.32 20.06 -0.77
N TRP A 49 -5.20 19.10 -0.51
CA TRP A 49 -4.81 17.78 0.01
C TRP A 49 -3.87 17.04 -0.93
N LEU A 50 -4.22 16.98 -2.22
CA LEU A 50 -3.45 16.24 -3.21
C LEU A 50 -2.04 16.82 -3.34
N GLU A 51 -1.91 18.14 -3.42
CA GLU A 51 -0.62 18.82 -3.49
C GLU A 51 0.27 18.52 -2.28
N ASP A 52 -0.31 18.50 -1.09
CA ASP A 52 0.41 18.17 0.15
C ASP A 52 0.82 16.70 0.22
N ALA A 53 -0.09 15.79 -0.13
CA ALA A 53 0.20 14.35 -0.20
C ALA A 53 1.31 14.06 -1.21
N GLU A 54 1.30 14.72 -2.37
CA GLU A 54 2.36 14.59 -3.38
C GLU A 54 3.69 15.17 -2.92
N ARG A 55 3.70 16.32 -2.23
CA ARG A 55 4.91 16.90 -1.63
C ARG A 55 5.53 15.94 -0.62
N GLN A 56 4.74 15.43 0.32
CA GLN A 56 5.20 14.43 1.29
C GLN A 56 5.73 13.15 0.61
N ALA A 57 5.07 12.70 -0.47
CA ALA A 57 5.54 11.54 -1.23
C ALA A 57 6.87 11.81 -1.95
N ARG A 58 7.09 13.03 -2.47
CA ARG A 58 8.36 13.46 -3.07
C ARG A 58 9.47 13.56 -2.02
N GLU A 59 9.19 14.14 -0.86
CA GLU A 59 10.12 14.24 0.27
C GLU A 59 10.52 12.85 0.78
N ARG A 60 9.55 11.95 0.98
CA ARG A 60 9.84 10.55 1.32
C ARG A 60 10.70 9.85 0.27
N LYS A 61 10.50 10.13 -1.03
CA LYS A 61 11.35 9.57 -2.08
C LYS A 61 12.75 10.16 -2.10
N ALA A 62 12.91 11.44 -1.74
CA ALA A 62 14.20 12.10 -1.62
C ALA A 62 14.99 11.61 -0.39
N ASP A 63 14.28 11.33 0.72
CA ASP A 63 14.85 10.78 1.96
C ASP A 63 15.09 9.26 1.88
N ALA A 64 14.30 8.54 1.06
CA ALA A 64 14.47 7.10 0.79
C ALA A 64 15.70 6.75 -0.08
N GLY A 65 16.72 7.61 -0.12
CA GLY A 65 18.10 7.21 -0.36
C GLY A 65 18.62 6.21 0.69
N ALA A 66 17.93 6.05 1.82
CA ALA A 66 18.16 4.99 2.81
C ALA A 66 16.85 4.25 3.16
N GLU A 67 16.81 2.95 2.89
CA GLU A 67 15.93 1.92 3.48
C GLU A 67 14.40 2.09 3.49
N GLU A 68 13.75 1.72 2.38
CA GLU A 68 12.65 0.75 2.45
C GLU A 68 12.67 -0.13 1.20
N LYS A 69 13.64 -1.05 1.12
CA LYS A 69 13.60 -2.13 0.13
C LYS A 69 12.45 -3.07 0.51
N LYS A 70 11.22 -2.69 0.18
CA LYS A 70 10.08 -3.61 0.16
C LYS A 70 10.55 -4.88 -0.54
N ARG A 71 10.49 -6.01 0.18
CA ARG A 71 10.90 -7.32 -0.32
C ARG A 71 10.21 -7.51 -1.67
N LYS A 72 10.99 -7.47 -2.76
CA LYS A 72 10.45 -7.68 -4.11
C LYS A 72 9.90 -9.10 -4.14
N ARG A 73 8.73 -9.28 -4.77
CA ARG A 73 8.12 -10.60 -4.96
C ARG A 73 9.13 -11.52 -5.66
N THR A 74 9.54 -12.60 -4.99
CA THR A 74 10.38 -13.64 -5.61
C THR A 74 9.52 -14.47 -6.57
N SER A 75 9.93 -14.57 -7.82
CA SER A 75 9.33 -15.53 -8.76
C SER A 75 9.91 -16.91 -8.47
N ILE A 76 9.06 -17.86 -8.08
CA ILE A 76 9.43 -19.26 -7.92
C ILE A 76 9.09 -19.94 -9.26
N ALA A 77 10.09 -20.48 -9.95
CA ALA A 77 9.84 -21.16 -11.22
C ALA A 77 9.17 -22.53 -11.00
N ALA A 78 8.64 -23.10 -12.09
CA ALA A 78 7.87 -24.34 -12.04
C ALA A 78 8.59 -25.54 -11.38
N PRO A 79 9.90 -25.78 -11.59
CA PRO A 79 10.59 -26.92 -10.97
C PRO A 79 10.79 -26.74 -9.45
N GLU A 80 11.06 -25.53 -8.98
CA GLU A 80 11.22 -25.21 -7.56
C GLU A 80 9.88 -25.32 -6.85
N LYS A 81 8.79 -24.83 -7.47
CA LYS A 81 7.44 -24.97 -6.94
C LYS A 81 7.06 -26.45 -6.74
N ARG A 82 7.30 -27.29 -7.75
CA ARG A 82 7.01 -28.74 -7.66
C ARG A 82 7.81 -29.41 -6.55
N SER A 83 9.07 -29.01 -6.39
CA SER A 83 9.94 -29.53 -5.32
C SER A 83 9.45 -29.12 -3.93
N LEU A 84 9.02 -27.86 -3.77
CA LEU A 84 8.42 -27.37 -2.53
C LEU A 84 7.11 -28.10 -2.18
N GLU A 85 6.25 -28.36 -3.17
CA GLU A 85 5.02 -29.14 -2.99
C GLU A 85 5.30 -30.58 -2.56
N ALA A 86 6.34 -31.22 -3.13
CA ALA A 86 6.76 -32.56 -2.73
C ALA A 86 7.27 -32.62 -1.27
N TYR A 87 8.06 -31.63 -0.84
CA TYR A 87 8.49 -31.54 0.56
C TYR A 87 7.31 -31.31 1.51
N PHE A 88 6.35 -30.47 1.11
CA PHE A 88 5.15 -30.20 1.91
C PHE A 88 4.26 -31.44 2.06
N ALA A 89 4.12 -32.25 1.01
CA ALA A 89 3.36 -33.50 1.06
C ALA A 89 3.93 -34.51 2.08
N VAL A 90 5.26 -34.54 2.26
CA VAL A 90 5.93 -35.41 3.24
C VAL A 90 5.86 -34.83 4.66
N GLN A 91 6.10 -33.53 4.81
CA GLN A 91 6.07 -32.86 6.10
C GLN A 91 5.44 -31.47 5.97
N PRO A 92 4.13 -31.31 6.26
CA PRO A 92 3.43 -30.04 6.13
C PRO A 92 3.94 -28.94 7.07
N ARG A 93 4.65 -29.33 8.14
CA ARG A 93 5.25 -28.42 9.13
C ARG A 93 6.74 -28.73 9.30
N PRO A 94 7.60 -28.34 8.33
CA PRO A 94 9.03 -28.53 8.43
C PRO A 94 9.61 -27.70 9.58
N SER A 95 10.63 -28.21 10.26
CA SER A 95 11.38 -27.43 11.26
C SER A 95 12.17 -26.29 10.59
N GLY A 96 12.60 -25.29 11.35
CA GLY A 96 13.43 -24.20 10.83
C GLY A 96 14.73 -24.69 10.16
N GLU A 97 15.34 -25.74 10.72
CA GLU A 97 16.50 -26.41 10.13
C GLU A 97 16.16 -27.06 8.78
N LYS A 98 15.02 -27.75 8.70
CA LYS A 98 14.58 -28.39 7.45
C LYS A 98 14.26 -27.36 6.36
N ILE A 99 13.67 -26.23 6.74
CA ILE A 99 13.42 -25.10 5.83
C ILE A 99 14.75 -24.56 5.26
N ALA A 100 15.79 -24.41 6.09
CA ALA A 100 17.10 -23.94 5.64
C ALA A 100 17.74 -24.90 4.63
N GLN A 101 17.69 -26.21 4.89
CA GLN A 101 18.19 -27.23 3.96
C GLN A 101 17.44 -27.24 2.62
N ILE A 102 16.12 -27.04 2.64
CA ILE A 102 15.30 -26.97 1.42
C ILE A 102 15.65 -25.70 0.62
N ALA A 103 15.84 -24.57 1.31
CA ALA A 103 16.21 -23.31 0.68
C ALA A 103 17.59 -23.41 -0.02
N GLU A 104 18.59 -24.02 0.63
CA GLU A 104 19.91 -24.26 0.04
C GLU A 104 19.85 -25.18 -1.19
N LYS A 105 19.09 -26.28 -1.11
CA LYS A 105 18.93 -27.22 -2.24
C LYS A 105 18.23 -26.60 -3.46
N LEU A 106 17.38 -25.60 -3.24
CA LEU A 106 16.63 -24.92 -4.30
C LEU A 106 17.25 -23.57 -4.68
N ASP A 107 18.43 -23.23 -4.15
CA ASP A 107 19.10 -21.94 -4.31
C ASP A 107 18.17 -20.72 -4.01
N LEU A 108 17.24 -20.90 -3.07
CA LEU A 108 16.31 -19.87 -2.63
C LEU A 108 16.94 -19.06 -1.50
N LYS A 109 17.30 -17.80 -1.77
CA LYS A 109 17.84 -16.92 -0.74
C LYS A 109 16.81 -16.69 0.38
N LYS A 110 17.22 -16.97 1.61
CA LYS A 110 16.52 -16.54 2.83
C LYS A 110 16.72 -15.02 2.97
N ASN A 111 15.70 -14.24 2.63
CA ASN A 111 15.67 -12.78 2.83
C ASN A 111 14.84 -12.40 4.06
#